data_AF-A0A4V0WXD5-F1
#
_entry.id   AF-A0A4V0WXD5-F1
#
_cell.length_a   1.000
_cell.length_b   1.000
_cell.length_c   1.000
_cell.angle_alpha   90.00
_cell.angle_beta   90.00
_cell.angle_gamma   90.00
#
_symmetry.space_group_name_H-M   'P 1'
#
loop_
_entity.id
_entity.type
_entity.pdbx_description
1 polymer ?
#
loop_
_entity_poly.entity_id
_entity_poly.type
_entity_poly.pdbx_seq_one_letter_code
_entity_poly.pdbx_strand_id
1 'polypeptide(L)'
;MSNSSELLAELQEQRDFLLNSLRDLEREHKFGDIDDQDYESLRKEYVSRAAAVIKQIEKATTQSQSVAESSVAATDVPKKRNLRRTLITLLIVLVVASSSGWFVAQQSGQRLAGDSLAGSIEDSTASILSRARATNFVDPKVAIELYTQVLEVDPDNVEALTYRAWLLVLISRSAGDEVKQLAFASASSDLERAIALDPNYPDAHCFLGITLFRLNDDAKGAKEQLTICADKNPPAEVKGFVDSIVAEVDAALDK
;
A
#
# COMPACT_ATOMS: atom_id res chain seq x y z
N MET A 1 27.42 -34.58 -6.47
CA MET A 1 27.95 -33.76 -5.36
C MET A 1 27.42 -32.31 -5.35
N SER A 2 26.57 -31.88 -6.30
CA SER A 2 26.15 -30.46 -6.43
C SER A 2 25.08 -29.97 -5.43
N ASN A 3 24.04 -30.78 -5.17
CA ASN A 3 22.87 -30.26 -4.45
C ASN A 3 23.10 -30.09 -2.93
N SER A 4 24.01 -30.86 -2.32
CA SER A 4 24.27 -30.77 -0.87
C SER A 4 25.15 -29.58 -0.51
N SER A 5 26.07 -29.18 -1.40
CA SER A 5 26.89 -27.98 -1.23
C SER A 5 26.07 -26.71 -1.45
N GLU A 6 25.15 -26.74 -2.42
CA GLU A 6 24.25 -25.63 -2.71
C GLU A 6 23.28 -25.36 -1.53
N LEU A 7 22.67 -26.42 -0.99
CA LEU A 7 21.81 -26.31 0.21
C LEU A 7 22.58 -25.80 1.44
N LEU A 8 23.84 -26.23 1.61
CA LEU A 8 24.67 -25.74 2.72
C LEU A 8 24.99 -24.25 2.58
N ALA A 9 25.27 -23.78 1.37
CA ALA A 9 25.52 -22.37 1.09
C ALA A 9 24.29 -21.51 1.37
N GLU A 10 23.10 -21.96 0.94
CA GLU A 10 21.83 -21.26 1.22
C GLU A 10 21.55 -21.17 2.72
N LEU A 11 21.76 -22.26 3.47
CA LEU A 11 21.59 -22.24 4.93
C LEU A 11 22.59 -21.30 5.61
N GLN A 12 23.84 -21.22 5.10
CA GLN A 12 24.85 -20.30 5.63
C GLN A 12 24.48 -18.83 5.38
N GLU A 13 23.98 -18.51 4.19
CA GLU A 13 23.49 -17.17 3.84
C GLU A 13 22.30 -16.77 4.73
N GLN A 14 21.34 -17.69 4.92
CA GLN A 14 20.20 -17.48 5.81
C GLN A 14 20.63 -17.26 7.27
N ARG A 15 21.62 -18.02 7.77
CA ARG A 15 22.19 -17.80 9.10
C ARG A 15 22.79 -16.40 9.22
N ASP A 16 23.59 -15.99 8.23
CA ASP A 16 24.30 -14.72 8.28
C ASP A 16 23.33 -13.53 8.21
N PHE A 17 22.28 -13.65 7.40
CA PHE A 17 21.16 -12.71 7.39
C PHE A 17 20.53 -12.58 8.78
N LEU A 18 20.12 -13.70 9.41
CA LEU A 18 19.45 -13.68 10.72
C LEU A 18 20.35 -13.08 11.83
N LEU A 19 21.66 -13.37 11.80
CA LEU A 19 22.61 -12.81 12.76
C LEU A 19 22.84 -11.31 12.54
N ASN A 20 22.81 -10.84 11.29
CA ASN A 20 22.88 -9.41 10.99
C ASN A 20 21.61 -8.69 11.45
N SER A 21 20.42 -9.24 11.16
CA SER A 21 19.15 -8.68 11.65
C SER A 21 19.09 -8.60 13.18
N LEU A 22 19.65 -9.57 13.91
CA LEU A 22 19.78 -9.49 15.37
C LEU A 22 20.66 -8.32 15.84
N ARG A 23 21.81 -8.11 15.18
CA ARG A 23 22.70 -6.98 15.49
C ARG A 23 22.05 -5.64 15.17
N ASP A 24 21.27 -5.59 14.10
CA ASP A 24 20.56 -4.38 13.67
C ASP A 24 19.45 -4.05 14.66
N LEU A 25 18.66 -5.05 15.06
CA LEU A 25 17.62 -4.94 16.10
C LEU A 25 18.19 -4.47 17.45
N GLU A 26 19.36 -4.99 17.86
CA GLU A 26 20.05 -4.52 19.08
C GLU A 26 20.51 -3.06 18.98
N ARG A 27 20.91 -2.59 17.77
CA ARG A 27 21.26 -1.18 17.56
C ARG A 27 20.03 -0.30 17.63
N GLU A 28 18.95 -0.66 16.92
CA GLU A 28 17.68 0.08 16.92
C GLU A 28 17.12 0.22 18.34
N HIS A 29 17.14 -0.86 19.14
CA HIS A 29 16.74 -0.81 20.55
C HIS A 29 17.64 0.11 21.39
N LYS A 30 18.96 0.03 21.19
CA LYS A 30 19.91 0.90 21.89
C LYS A 30 19.71 2.40 21.57
N PHE A 31 19.28 2.74 20.36
CA PHE A 31 18.98 4.11 19.96
C PHE A 31 17.56 4.57 20.32
N GLY A 32 16.72 3.65 20.82
CA GLY A 32 15.34 3.94 21.20
C GLY A 32 14.36 4.00 20.03
N ASP A 33 14.74 3.43 18.87
CA ASP A 33 13.89 3.38 17.67
C ASP A 33 12.78 2.32 17.80
N ILE A 34 12.90 1.40 18.75
CA ILE A 34 11.93 0.34 19.06
C ILE A 34 11.77 0.19 20.59
N ASP A 35 10.54 -0.07 21.05
CA ASP A 35 10.27 -0.28 22.47
C ASP A 35 10.70 -1.67 22.99
N ASP A 36 10.75 -1.81 24.31
CA ASP A 36 11.22 -3.02 24.99
C ASP A 36 10.36 -4.27 24.67
N GLN A 37 9.05 -4.10 24.49
CA GLN A 37 8.14 -5.22 24.26
C GLN A 37 8.31 -5.76 22.83
N ASP A 38 8.38 -4.86 21.86
CA ASP A 38 8.61 -5.21 20.45
C ASP A 38 10.00 -5.77 20.23
N TYR A 39 11.03 -5.20 20.88
CA TYR A 39 12.38 -5.73 20.88
C TYR A 39 12.42 -7.18 21.37
N GLU A 40 11.84 -7.49 22.53
CA GLU A 40 11.88 -8.86 23.09
C GLU A 40 11.10 -9.87 22.23
N SER A 41 9.99 -9.45 21.65
CA SER A 41 9.19 -10.27 20.73
C SER A 41 10.00 -10.65 19.48
N LEU A 42 10.54 -9.65 18.78
CA LEU A 42 11.33 -9.84 17.55
C LEU A 42 12.63 -10.59 17.83
N ARG A 43 13.33 -10.25 18.91
CA ARG A 43 14.57 -10.92 19.32
C ARG A 43 14.34 -12.41 19.52
N LYS A 44 13.26 -12.79 20.23
CA LYS A 44 12.92 -14.20 20.47
C LYS A 44 12.68 -14.96 19.18
N GLU A 45 11.99 -14.36 18.20
CA GLU A 45 11.76 -14.98 16.90
C GLU A 45 13.08 -15.18 16.13
N TYR A 46 13.88 -14.13 15.99
CA TYR A 46 15.14 -14.20 15.27
C TYR A 46 16.13 -15.19 15.90
N VAL A 47 16.22 -15.22 17.23
CA VAL A 47 17.06 -16.20 17.96
C VAL A 47 16.59 -17.63 17.69
N SER A 48 15.27 -17.88 17.76
CA SER A 48 14.69 -19.21 17.49
C SER A 48 14.99 -19.68 16.07
N ARG A 49 14.81 -18.80 15.07
CA ARG A 49 15.09 -19.07 13.66
C ARG A 49 16.58 -19.31 13.41
N ALA A 50 17.44 -18.48 13.98
CA ALA A 50 18.90 -18.64 13.85
C ALA A 50 19.35 -19.99 14.43
N ALA A 51 18.86 -20.37 15.61
CA ALA A 51 19.16 -21.66 16.22
C ALA A 51 18.70 -22.85 15.35
N ALA A 52 17.51 -22.75 14.75
CA ALA A 52 17.00 -23.77 13.84
C ALA A 52 17.87 -23.92 12.58
N VAL A 53 18.33 -22.83 11.97
CA VAL A 53 19.20 -22.87 10.79
C VAL A 53 20.58 -23.41 11.14
N ILE A 54 21.18 -22.98 12.26
CA ILE A 54 22.49 -23.48 12.73
C ILE A 54 22.45 -25.00 12.93
N LYS A 55 21.38 -25.53 13.54
CA LYS A 55 21.20 -26.98 13.72
C LYS A 55 21.10 -27.74 12.39
N GLN A 56 20.51 -27.14 11.36
CA GLN A 56 20.45 -27.72 10.03
C GLN A 56 21.81 -27.73 9.33
N ILE A 57 22.58 -26.65 9.45
CA ILE A 57 23.97 -26.57 8.97
C ILE A 57 24.82 -27.65 9.64
N GLU A 58 24.72 -27.82 10.96
CA GLU A 58 25.46 -28.85 11.70
C GLU A 58 25.10 -30.25 11.18
N LYS A 59 23.81 -30.54 11.01
CA LYS A 59 23.34 -31.81 10.46
C LYS A 59 23.85 -32.07 9.04
N ALA A 60 23.81 -31.06 8.16
CA ALA A 60 24.30 -31.16 6.78
C ALA A 60 25.82 -31.33 6.71
N THR A 61 26.56 -30.69 7.61
CA THR A 61 28.02 -30.78 7.72
C THR A 61 28.43 -32.17 8.21
N THR A 62 27.78 -32.69 9.26
CA THR A 62 28.02 -34.05 9.80
C THR A 62 27.65 -35.14 8.79
N GLN A 63 26.58 -34.95 8.01
CA GLN A 63 26.22 -35.85 6.91
C GLN A 63 27.26 -35.82 5.78
N SER A 64 27.83 -34.65 5.46
CA SER A 64 28.87 -34.52 4.44
C SER A 64 30.21 -35.14 4.88
N GLN A 65 30.55 -35.03 6.17
CA GLN A 65 31.77 -35.63 6.75
C GLN A 65 31.69 -37.15 6.91
N SER A 66 30.53 -37.70 7.29
CA SER A 66 30.35 -39.17 7.40
C SER A 66 30.43 -39.91 6.05
N VAL A 67 30.11 -39.23 4.94
CA VAL A 67 30.30 -39.75 3.57
C VAL A 67 31.79 -39.71 3.16
N ALA A 68 32.55 -38.73 3.65
CA ALA A 68 34.00 -38.66 3.40
C ALA A 68 34.78 -39.73 4.19
N GLU A 69 34.41 -40.00 5.45
CA GLU A 69 35.04 -41.04 6.28
C GLU A 69 34.65 -42.47 5.87
N SER A 70 33.46 -42.67 5.28
CA SER A 70 33.04 -43.99 4.76
C SER A 70 33.72 -44.36 3.43
N SER A 71 34.56 -43.49 2.86
CA SER A 71 35.25 -43.75 1.57
C SER A 71 36.59 -44.48 1.70
N VAL A 72 37.05 -44.81 2.91
CA VAL A 72 38.33 -45.53 3.12
C VAL A 72 38.15 -47.00 3.54
N ALA A 73 36.92 -47.49 3.75
CA ALA A 73 36.74 -48.89 4.15
C ALA A 73 35.59 -49.59 3.43
N ALA A 74 36.00 -50.67 2.75
CA ALA A 74 35.26 -51.88 2.42
C ALA A 74 34.70 -52.02 0.99
N THR A 75 35.38 -52.94 0.29
CA THR A 75 35.01 -53.69 -0.91
C THR A 75 33.73 -54.51 -0.78
N ASP A 76 33.05 -54.62 -1.92
CA ASP A 76 32.18 -55.71 -2.43
C ASP A 76 30.82 -56.06 -1.77
N VAL A 77 29.77 -55.99 -2.61
CA VAL A 77 28.85 -57.07 -3.07
C VAL A 77 27.45 -56.48 -3.38
N PRO A 78 26.82 -56.75 -4.55
CA PRO A 78 25.51 -56.21 -4.90
C PRO A 78 24.37 -57.00 -4.23
N LYS A 79 23.35 -56.31 -3.70
CA LYS A 79 22.12 -56.97 -3.19
C LYS A 79 20.87 -56.48 -3.92
N LYS A 80 20.17 -57.43 -4.54
CA LYS A 80 18.92 -57.29 -5.32
C LYS A 80 17.90 -56.38 -4.62
N ARG A 81 17.42 -55.36 -5.33
CA ARG A 81 16.41 -54.39 -4.84
C ARG A 81 15.01 -55.01 -4.81
N ASN A 82 14.38 -55.03 -3.64
CA ASN A 82 13.00 -55.52 -3.46
C ASN A 82 11.99 -54.52 -4.05
N LEU A 83 11.52 -54.82 -5.27
CA LEU A 83 10.53 -54.05 -6.05
C LEU A 83 9.23 -53.73 -5.26
N ARG A 84 8.82 -54.61 -4.33
CA ARG A 84 7.65 -54.34 -3.46
C ARG A 84 7.85 -53.14 -2.55
N ARG A 85 9.05 -52.93 -1.98
CA ARG A 85 9.32 -51.76 -1.11
C ARG A 85 9.37 -50.46 -1.91
N THR A 86 9.84 -50.52 -3.16
CA THR A 86 9.90 -49.36 -4.06
C THR A 86 8.52 -48.94 -4.56
N LEU A 87 7.64 -49.91 -4.83
CA LEU A 87 6.23 -49.65 -5.14
C LEU A 87 5.49 -49.04 -3.94
N ILE A 88 5.72 -49.54 -2.73
CA ILE A 88 5.12 -48.98 -1.51
C ILE A 88 5.59 -47.54 -1.24
N THR A 89 6.89 -47.25 -1.44
CA THR A 89 7.40 -45.87 -1.26
C THR A 89 6.85 -44.91 -2.31
N LEU A 90 6.74 -45.33 -3.58
CA LEU A 90 6.12 -44.53 -4.63
C LEU A 90 4.65 -44.21 -4.32
N LEU A 91 3.89 -45.19 -3.82
CA LEU A 91 2.48 -45.01 -3.47
C LEU A 91 2.29 -44.05 -2.28
N ILE A 92 3.16 -44.14 -1.26
CA ILE A 92 3.17 -43.21 -0.12
C ILE A 92 3.50 -41.78 -0.58
N VAL A 93 4.50 -41.60 -1.45
CA VAL A 93 4.86 -40.28 -1.98
C VAL A 93 3.71 -39.68 -2.80
N LEU A 94 3.00 -40.49 -3.60
CA LEU A 94 1.85 -40.05 -4.40
C LEU A 94 0.66 -39.61 -3.52
N VAL A 95 0.40 -40.35 -2.43
CA VAL A 95 -0.65 -40.00 -1.46
C VAL A 95 -0.28 -38.71 -0.72
N VAL A 96 0.97 -38.56 -0.28
CA VAL A 96 1.44 -37.34 0.41
C VAL A 96 1.40 -36.13 -0.53
N ALA A 97 1.86 -36.28 -1.79
CA ALA A 97 1.79 -35.20 -2.77
C ALA A 97 0.34 -34.77 -3.08
N SER A 98 -0.58 -35.73 -3.14
CA SER A 98 -2.00 -35.45 -3.40
C SER A 98 -2.69 -34.81 -2.20
N SER A 99 -2.37 -35.23 -0.97
CA SER A 99 -2.93 -34.64 0.25
C SER A 99 -2.38 -33.24 0.50
N SER A 100 -1.10 -32.99 0.24
CA SER A 100 -0.52 -31.64 0.27
C SER A 100 -1.15 -30.72 -0.77
N GLY A 101 -1.36 -31.21 -2.00
CA GLY A 101 -2.02 -30.44 -3.05
C GLY A 101 -3.48 -30.10 -2.72
N TRP A 102 -4.24 -31.04 -2.16
CA TRP A 102 -5.64 -30.82 -1.78
C TRP A 102 -5.77 -29.88 -0.57
N PHE A 103 -4.89 -30.01 0.42
CA PHE A 103 -4.87 -29.13 1.60
C PHE A 103 -4.48 -27.69 1.22
N VAL A 104 -3.48 -27.52 0.35
CA VAL A 104 -3.12 -26.20 -0.20
C VAL A 104 -4.27 -25.60 -1.01
N ALA A 105 -4.98 -26.40 -1.81
CA ALA A 105 -6.14 -25.92 -2.57
C ALA A 105 -7.33 -25.55 -1.69
N GLN A 106 -7.55 -26.24 -0.56
CA GLN A 106 -8.67 -25.98 0.35
C GLN A 106 -8.38 -24.82 1.33
N GLN A 107 -7.10 -24.56 1.64
CA GLN A 107 -6.68 -23.41 2.45
C GLN A 107 -6.42 -22.15 1.62
N SER A 108 -6.24 -22.30 0.30
CA SER A 108 -6.21 -21.19 -0.66
C SER A 108 -7.64 -20.78 -1.01
N GLY A 109 -8.40 -20.35 0.00
CA GLY A 109 -9.67 -19.65 -0.18
C GLY A 109 -9.46 -18.38 -1.02
N GLN A 110 -10.51 -18.02 -1.76
CA GLN A 110 -10.56 -16.88 -2.68
C GLN A 110 -9.89 -15.63 -2.09
N ARG A 111 -8.77 -15.22 -2.68
CA ARG A 111 -8.19 -13.90 -2.44
C ARG A 111 -8.98 -12.88 -3.25
N LEU A 112 -9.80 -12.10 -2.57
CA LEU A 112 -10.37 -10.88 -3.15
C LEU A 112 -9.30 -9.80 -3.12
N ALA A 113 -9.28 -8.94 -4.16
CA ALA A 113 -8.38 -7.79 -4.20
C ALA A 113 -8.75 -6.85 -3.03
N GLY A 114 -7.89 -6.76 -2.00
CA GLY A 114 -8.11 -5.89 -0.85
C GLY A 114 -7.44 -6.30 0.47
N ASP A 115 -7.06 -7.56 0.68
CA ASP A 115 -6.51 -7.99 1.97
C ASP A 115 -4.97 -8.01 1.99
N SER A 116 -4.36 -7.16 2.84
CA SER A 116 -2.93 -7.23 3.16
C SER A 116 -2.64 -7.99 4.46
N LEU A 117 -1.46 -8.62 4.50
CA LEU A 117 -1.09 -9.76 5.36
C LEU A 117 -0.46 -9.41 6.71
N ALA A 118 -0.44 -8.16 7.18
CA ALA A 118 0.21 -7.80 8.44
C ALA A 118 -0.53 -6.68 9.16
N GLY A 119 -0.69 -6.85 10.48
CA GLY A 119 -1.10 -5.91 11.54
C GLY A 119 -1.95 -4.72 11.13
N SER A 120 -3.22 -4.70 11.57
CA SER A 120 -4.15 -3.56 11.52
C SER A 120 -3.88 -2.55 10.40
N ILE A 121 -4.51 -2.75 9.24
CA ILE A 121 -4.59 -1.66 8.26
C ILE A 121 -5.51 -0.60 8.89
N GLU A 122 -4.96 0.29 9.71
CA GLU A 122 -5.39 1.68 9.61
C GLU A 122 -5.29 2.00 8.13
N ASP A 123 -6.45 2.24 7.53
CA ASP A 123 -6.62 2.40 6.10
C ASP A 123 -5.61 3.45 5.65
N SER A 124 -4.52 3.05 4.99
CA SER A 124 -3.43 3.98 4.69
C SER A 124 -4.00 5.20 3.96
N THR A 125 -3.44 6.39 4.16
CA THR A 125 -3.94 7.61 3.51
C THR A 125 -4.12 7.42 2.00
N ALA A 126 -3.22 6.65 1.36
CA ALA A 126 -3.33 6.26 -0.05
C ALA A 126 -4.54 5.38 -0.38
N SER A 127 -4.88 4.41 0.49
CA SER A 127 -6.09 3.58 0.37
C SER A 127 -7.36 4.42 0.50
N ILE A 128 -7.42 5.30 1.52
CA ILE A 128 -8.57 6.19 1.73
C ILE A 128 -8.75 7.12 0.53
N LEU A 129 -7.68 7.75 0.02
CA LEU A 129 -7.72 8.59 -1.19
C LEU A 129 -8.23 7.80 -2.41
N SER A 130 -7.73 6.59 -2.61
CA SER A 130 -8.18 5.72 -3.71
C SER A 130 -9.70 5.46 -3.64
N ARG A 131 -10.20 5.14 -2.45
CA ARG A 131 -11.64 4.95 -2.21
C ARG A 131 -12.43 6.26 -2.43
N ALA A 132 -11.91 7.39 -1.96
CA ALA A 132 -12.54 8.70 -2.12
C ALA A 132 -12.72 9.07 -3.61
N ARG A 133 -11.71 8.81 -4.44
CA ARG A 133 -11.83 8.99 -5.91
C ARG A 133 -12.85 8.04 -6.53
N ALA A 134 -12.92 6.79 -6.07
CA ALA A 134 -13.88 5.82 -6.59
C ALA A 134 -15.33 6.18 -6.25
N THR A 135 -15.56 6.90 -5.14
CA THR A 135 -16.89 7.26 -4.67
C THR A 135 -17.31 8.70 -5.01
N ASN A 136 -16.40 9.61 -5.36
CA ASN A 136 -16.73 11.04 -5.53
C ASN A 136 -17.89 11.34 -6.50
N PHE A 137 -18.04 10.56 -7.58
CA PHE A 137 -19.12 10.69 -8.57
C PHE A 137 -20.28 9.70 -8.33
N VAL A 138 -20.16 8.76 -7.40
CA VAL A 138 -21.18 7.74 -7.09
C VAL A 138 -21.95 8.11 -5.82
N ASP A 139 -21.21 8.41 -4.76
CA ASP A 139 -21.72 8.87 -3.47
C ASP A 139 -20.85 10.03 -2.95
N PRO A 140 -21.19 11.27 -3.33
CA PRO A 140 -20.46 12.47 -2.90
C PRO A 140 -20.32 12.61 -1.39
N LYS A 141 -21.29 12.11 -0.60
CA LYS A 141 -21.26 12.22 0.86
C LYS A 141 -20.19 11.30 1.44
N VAL A 142 -20.15 10.06 0.98
CA VAL A 142 -19.11 9.09 1.37
C VAL A 142 -17.72 9.60 0.97
N ALA A 143 -17.59 10.20 -0.22
CA ALA A 143 -16.31 10.77 -0.64
C ALA A 143 -15.86 11.96 0.23
N ILE A 144 -16.77 12.84 0.66
CA ILE A 144 -16.47 13.92 1.61
C ILE A 144 -15.96 13.35 2.94
N GLU A 145 -16.58 12.29 3.45
CA GLU A 145 -16.14 11.62 4.69
C GLU A 145 -14.73 11.04 4.54
N LEU A 146 -14.44 10.38 3.42
CA LEU A 146 -13.12 9.80 3.15
C LEU A 146 -12.03 10.88 3.01
N TYR A 147 -12.29 11.97 2.28
CA TYR A 147 -11.34 13.08 2.21
C TYR A 147 -11.17 13.78 3.57
N THR A 148 -12.21 13.81 4.40
CA THR A 148 -12.10 14.33 5.77
C THR A 148 -11.18 13.45 6.62
N GLN A 149 -11.31 12.13 6.55
CA GLN A 149 -10.41 11.20 7.24
C GLN A 149 -8.95 11.37 6.78
N VAL A 150 -8.72 11.60 5.48
CA VAL A 150 -7.38 11.93 4.97
C VAL A 150 -6.82 13.18 5.66
N LEU A 151 -7.64 14.23 5.80
CA LEU A 151 -7.23 15.51 6.37
C LEU A 151 -7.09 15.49 7.90
N GLU A 152 -7.66 14.49 8.58
CA GLU A 152 -7.40 14.24 10.00
C GLU A 152 -5.99 13.69 10.23
N VAL A 153 -5.47 12.90 9.27
CA VAL A 153 -4.13 12.30 9.33
C VAL A 153 -3.07 13.21 8.70
N ASP A 154 -3.39 13.81 7.55
CA ASP A 154 -2.54 14.69 6.76
C ASP A 154 -3.31 15.99 6.43
N PRO A 155 -3.29 17.00 7.33
CA PRO A 155 -4.07 18.23 7.17
C PRO A 155 -3.68 19.09 5.96
N ASP A 156 -2.51 18.85 5.37
CA ASP A 156 -1.97 19.57 4.21
C ASP A 156 -2.03 18.74 2.92
N ASN A 157 -2.87 17.70 2.91
CA ASN A 157 -3.09 16.91 1.72
C ASN A 157 -3.83 17.74 0.64
N VAL A 158 -3.07 18.24 -0.35
CA VAL A 158 -3.57 19.11 -1.44
C VAL A 158 -4.78 18.51 -2.15
N GLU A 159 -4.73 17.21 -2.43
CA GLU A 159 -5.80 16.51 -3.13
C GLU A 159 -7.09 16.45 -2.30
N ALA A 160 -6.98 16.05 -1.04
CA ALA A 160 -8.15 15.93 -0.18
C ALA A 160 -8.78 17.30 0.12
N LEU A 161 -7.98 18.35 0.33
CA LEU A 161 -8.47 19.73 0.45
C LEU A 161 -9.27 20.10 -0.81
N THR A 162 -8.68 19.88 -1.99
CA THR A 162 -9.26 20.28 -3.27
C THR A 162 -10.58 19.58 -3.57
N TYR A 163 -10.61 18.24 -3.46
CA TYR A 163 -11.80 17.49 -3.84
C TYR A 163 -12.89 17.49 -2.76
N ARG A 164 -12.55 17.59 -1.46
CA ARG A 164 -13.56 17.82 -0.41
C ARG A 164 -14.30 19.13 -0.64
N ALA A 165 -13.54 20.22 -0.86
CA ALA A 165 -14.10 21.53 -1.15
C ALA A 165 -15.03 21.50 -2.37
N TRP A 166 -14.59 20.86 -3.45
CA TRP A 166 -15.40 20.74 -4.65
C TRP A 166 -16.72 19.99 -4.42
N LEU A 167 -16.68 18.87 -3.69
CA LEU A 167 -17.89 18.11 -3.38
C LEU A 167 -18.87 18.92 -2.51
N LEU A 168 -18.37 19.71 -1.55
CA LEU A 168 -19.19 20.63 -0.75
C LEU A 168 -19.89 21.69 -1.62
N VAL A 169 -19.20 22.22 -2.63
CA VAL A 169 -19.78 23.14 -3.61
C VAL A 169 -20.83 22.44 -4.46
N LEU A 170 -20.58 21.21 -4.94
CA LEU A 170 -21.53 20.46 -5.75
C LEU A 170 -22.84 20.19 -5.01
N ILE A 171 -22.78 19.74 -3.76
CA ILE A 171 -23.99 19.40 -2.99
C ILE A 171 -24.76 20.63 -2.52
N SER A 172 -24.13 21.81 -2.44
CA SER A 172 -24.78 23.04 -1.98
C SER A 172 -25.50 23.82 -3.09
N ARG A 173 -25.30 23.47 -4.37
CA ARG A 173 -25.88 24.22 -5.53
C ARG A 173 -27.39 24.42 -5.44
N SER A 174 -28.13 23.40 -5.01
CA SER A 174 -29.59 23.44 -4.87
C SER A 174 -30.06 23.76 -3.44
N ALA A 175 -29.14 24.05 -2.52
CA ALA A 175 -29.46 24.39 -1.15
C ALA A 175 -29.90 25.86 -0.99
N GLY A 176 -30.43 26.18 0.19
CA GLY A 176 -30.74 27.56 0.58
C GLY A 176 -29.47 28.39 0.84
N ASP A 177 -29.65 29.71 0.90
CA ASP A 177 -28.54 30.68 0.91
C ASP A 177 -27.59 30.49 2.10
N GLU A 178 -28.11 30.15 3.28
CA GLU A 178 -27.27 29.88 4.47
C GLU A 178 -26.31 28.71 4.24
N VAL A 179 -26.81 27.62 3.64
CA VAL A 179 -25.98 26.44 3.33
C VAL A 179 -24.96 26.77 2.24
N LYS A 180 -25.34 27.58 1.25
CA LYS A 180 -24.41 28.06 0.22
C LYS A 180 -23.30 28.93 0.79
N GLN A 181 -23.62 29.82 1.72
CA GLN A 181 -22.62 30.66 2.40
C GLN A 181 -21.64 29.82 3.24
N LEU A 182 -22.15 28.83 3.98
CA LEU A 182 -21.29 27.90 4.72
C LEU A 182 -20.40 27.06 3.80
N ALA A 183 -20.97 26.55 2.70
CA ALA A 183 -20.21 25.81 1.70
C ALA A 183 -19.15 26.69 1.03
N PHE A 184 -19.46 27.95 0.72
CA PHE A 184 -18.50 28.90 0.19
C PHE A 184 -17.34 29.14 1.15
N ALA A 185 -17.62 29.45 2.42
CA ALA A 185 -16.60 29.71 3.42
C ALA A 185 -15.66 28.51 3.62
N SER A 186 -16.23 27.30 3.72
CA SER A 186 -15.43 26.07 3.87
C SER A 186 -14.63 25.75 2.61
N ALA A 187 -15.25 25.82 1.43
CA ALA A 187 -14.61 25.41 0.18
C ALA A 187 -13.54 26.40 -0.26
N SER A 188 -13.79 27.71 -0.17
CA SER A 188 -12.78 28.73 -0.48
C SER A 188 -11.55 28.59 0.43
N SER A 189 -11.74 28.42 1.73
CA SER A 189 -10.63 28.20 2.67
C SER A 189 -9.79 26.96 2.34
N ASP A 190 -10.43 25.84 2.01
CA ASP A 190 -9.73 24.60 1.64
C ASP A 190 -8.95 24.76 0.32
N LEU A 191 -9.57 25.40 -0.68
CA LEU A 191 -8.98 25.61 -2.00
C LEU A 191 -7.82 26.61 -1.97
N GLU A 192 -7.96 27.71 -1.22
CA GLU A 192 -6.89 28.67 -1.00
C GLU A 192 -5.69 28.03 -0.29
N ARG A 193 -5.94 27.15 0.70
CA ARG A 193 -4.88 26.39 1.35
C ARG A 193 -4.21 25.40 0.39
N ALA A 194 -4.98 24.69 -0.43
CA ALA A 194 -4.45 23.79 -1.44
C ALA A 194 -3.54 24.54 -2.45
N ILE A 195 -3.95 25.72 -2.92
CA ILE A 195 -3.16 26.58 -3.81
C ILE A 195 -1.90 27.09 -3.11
N ALA A 196 -1.97 27.43 -1.83
CA ALA A 196 -0.81 27.87 -1.06
C ALA A 196 0.24 26.75 -0.90
N LEU A 197 -0.21 25.50 -0.80
CA LEU A 197 0.64 24.31 -0.68
C LEU A 197 1.22 23.87 -2.03
N ASP A 198 0.39 23.86 -3.08
CA ASP A 198 0.81 23.58 -4.46
C ASP A 198 0.18 24.56 -5.46
N PRO A 199 0.88 25.66 -5.80
CA PRO A 199 0.41 26.64 -6.78
C PRO A 199 0.31 26.11 -8.22
N ASN A 200 0.75 24.88 -8.49
CA ASN A 200 0.64 24.26 -9.81
C ASN A 200 -0.48 23.22 -9.88
N TYR A 201 -1.24 23.00 -8.81
CA TYR A 201 -2.35 22.04 -8.80
C TYR A 201 -3.57 22.63 -9.55
N PRO A 202 -3.83 22.21 -10.81
CA PRO A 202 -4.80 22.87 -11.68
C PRO A 202 -6.22 22.87 -11.09
N ASP A 203 -6.63 21.73 -10.54
CA ASP A 203 -7.97 21.50 -10.02
C ASP A 203 -8.34 22.48 -8.91
N ALA A 204 -7.39 22.86 -8.05
CA ALA A 204 -7.64 23.83 -6.99
C ALA A 204 -7.97 25.22 -7.56
N HIS A 205 -7.24 25.66 -8.58
CA HIS A 205 -7.54 26.90 -9.31
C HIS A 205 -8.89 26.81 -10.05
N CYS A 206 -9.15 25.69 -10.74
CA CYS A 206 -10.40 25.50 -11.46
C CYS A 206 -11.59 25.59 -10.50
N PHE A 207 -11.55 24.84 -9.39
CA PHE A 207 -12.65 24.80 -8.43
C PHE A 207 -12.79 26.10 -7.64
N LEU A 208 -11.70 26.80 -7.31
CA LEU A 208 -11.79 28.11 -6.66
C LEU A 208 -12.48 29.13 -7.57
N GLY A 209 -12.09 29.18 -8.85
CA GLY A 209 -12.72 30.08 -9.80
C GLY A 209 -14.23 29.83 -9.96
N ILE A 210 -14.64 28.56 -10.02
CA ILE A 210 -16.06 28.19 -10.08
C ILE A 210 -16.77 28.55 -8.78
N THR A 211 -16.14 28.31 -7.63
CA THR A 211 -16.70 28.60 -6.30
C THR A 211 -16.96 30.09 -6.11
N LEU A 212 -16.00 30.93 -6.49
CA LEU A 212 -16.11 32.39 -6.46
C LEU A 212 -17.27 32.89 -7.31
N PHE A 213 -17.41 32.36 -8.54
CA PHE A 213 -18.48 32.78 -9.43
C PHE A 213 -19.87 32.31 -8.98
N ARG A 214 -19.98 31.04 -8.53
CA ARG A 214 -21.28 30.41 -8.27
C ARG A 214 -21.87 30.72 -6.91
N LEU A 215 -21.02 30.95 -5.90
CA LEU A 215 -21.48 31.09 -4.52
C LEU A 215 -21.19 32.47 -3.91
N ASN A 216 -20.36 33.31 -4.55
CA ASN A 216 -19.96 34.61 -4.02
C ASN A 216 -20.13 35.77 -5.02
N ASP A 217 -20.70 35.50 -6.20
CA ASP A 217 -20.89 36.48 -7.28
C ASP A 217 -19.59 37.24 -7.67
N ASP A 218 -18.42 36.65 -7.41
CA ASP A 218 -17.12 37.25 -7.69
C ASP A 218 -16.60 36.82 -9.05
N ALA A 219 -17.11 37.45 -10.11
CA ALA A 219 -16.70 37.20 -11.48
C ALA A 219 -15.22 37.57 -11.73
N LYS A 220 -14.68 38.58 -11.02
CA LYS A 220 -13.31 39.02 -11.23
C LYS A 220 -12.31 38.02 -10.67
N GLY A 221 -12.50 37.61 -9.42
CA GLY A 221 -11.70 36.56 -8.79
C GLY A 221 -11.85 35.23 -9.53
N ALA A 222 -13.05 34.92 -10.00
CA ALA A 222 -13.28 33.74 -10.84
C ALA A 222 -12.42 33.75 -12.11
N LYS A 223 -12.41 34.87 -12.85
CA LYS A 223 -11.62 35.00 -14.09
C LYS A 223 -10.13 34.79 -13.85
N GLU A 224 -9.58 35.34 -12.77
CA GLU A 224 -8.17 35.16 -12.41
C GLU A 224 -7.83 33.68 -12.21
N GLN A 225 -8.60 32.99 -11.37
CA GLN A 225 -8.34 31.58 -11.06
C GLN A 225 -8.59 30.64 -12.26
N LEU A 226 -9.64 30.90 -13.06
CA LEU A 226 -9.93 30.09 -14.25
C LEU A 226 -8.89 30.28 -15.36
N THR A 227 -8.26 31.45 -15.45
CA THR A 227 -7.13 31.69 -16.37
C THR A 227 -5.94 30.82 -15.96
N ILE A 228 -5.59 30.80 -14.67
CA ILE A 228 -4.50 29.96 -14.16
C ILE A 228 -4.82 28.48 -14.39
N CYS A 229 -6.05 28.04 -14.06
CA CYS A 229 -6.53 26.69 -14.36
C CYS A 229 -6.29 26.31 -15.83
N ALA A 230 -6.71 27.15 -16.78
CA ALA A 230 -6.54 26.89 -18.21
C ALA A 230 -5.06 26.78 -18.62
N ASP A 231 -4.20 27.65 -18.08
CA ASP A 231 -2.75 27.64 -18.34
C ASP A 231 -2.05 26.37 -17.84
N LYS A 232 -2.59 25.73 -16.80
CA LYS A 232 -2.06 24.47 -16.24
C LYS A 232 -2.51 23.21 -17.00
N ASN A 233 -3.23 23.36 -18.12
CA ASN A 233 -3.67 22.29 -19.00
C ASN A 233 -4.41 21.15 -18.26
N PRO A 234 -5.61 21.42 -17.72
CA PRO A 234 -6.39 20.43 -16.98
C PRO A 234 -6.84 19.30 -17.93
N PRO A 235 -7.22 18.12 -17.40
CA PRO A 235 -7.74 17.02 -18.21
C PRO A 235 -8.88 17.45 -19.14
N ALA A 236 -9.01 16.84 -20.32
CA ALA A 236 -9.96 17.27 -21.35
C ALA A 236 -11.42 17.29 -20.87
N GLU A 237 -11.78 16.35 -19.99
CA GLU A 237 -13.09 16.25 -19.34
C GLU A 237 -13.38 17.45 -18.43
N VAL A 238 -12.35 17.95 -17.74
CA VAL A 238 -12.44 19.13 -16.87
C VAL A 238 -12.44 20.40 -17.72
N LYS A 239 -11.65 20.44 -18.79
CA LYS A 239 -11.54 21.60 -19.69
C LYS A 239 -12.87 22.02 -20.28
N GLY A 240 -13.67 21.09 -20.80
CA GLY A 240 -14.97 21.43 -21.40
C GLY A 240 -15.96 22.05 -20.40
N PHE A 241 -15.91 21.60 -19.15
CA PHE A 241 -16.70 22.20 -18.08
C PHE A 241 -16.18 23.60 -17.71
N VAL A 242 -14.87 23.77 -17.56
CA VAL A 242 -14.21 25.06 -17.28
C VAL A 242 -14.52 26.10 -18.37
N ASP A 243 -14.40 25.73 -19.64
CA ASP A 243 -14.65 26.64 -20.78
C ASP A 243 -16.10 27.22 -20.73
N SER A 244 -17.08 26.40 -20.34
CA SER A 244 -18.47 26.85 -20.17
C SER A 244 -18.60 27.91 -19.08
N ILE A 245 -17.89 27.75 -17.96
CA ILE A 245 -17.92 28.71 -16.85
C ILE A 245 -17.21 30.01 -17.24
N VAL A 246 -16.09 29.93 -17.95
CA VAL A 246 -15.34 31.11 -18.42
C VAL A 246 -16.22 32.00 -19.29
N ALA A 247 -16.99 31.43 -20.22
CA ALA A 247 -17.90 32.20 -21.06
C ALA A 247 -18.97 32.96 -20.26
N GLU A 248 -19.49 32.35 -19.19
CA GLU A 248 -20.46 33.01 -18.30
C GLU A 248 -19.80 34.12 -17.45
N VAL A 249 -18.58 33.88 -16.97
CA VAL A 249 -17.79 34.86 -16.21
C VAL A 249 -17.50 36.09 -17.08
N ASP A 250 -17.07 35.89 -18.33
CA ASP A 250 -16.80 36.99 -19.26
C ASP A 250 -18.07 37.81 -19.53
N ALA A 251 -19.19 37.14 -19.80
CA ALA A 251 -20.48 37.81 -19.99
C ALA A 251 -20.99 38.57 -18.75
N ALA A 252 -20.56 38.18 -17.55
CA ALA A 252 -20.89 38.89 -16.31
C ALA A 252 -20.01 40.13 -16.11
N LEU A 253 -18.77 40.11 -16.58
CA LEU A 253 -17.82 41.24 -16.49
C LEU A 253 -18.04 42.30 -17.57
N ASP A 254 -18.67 41.94 -18.68
CA ASP A 254 -19.00 42.85 -19.78
C ASP A 254 -20.27 43.71 -19.53
N LYS A 255 -20.95 43.52 -18.39
CA LYS A 255 -22.17 44.24 -18.00
C LYS A 255 -21.86 45.41 -17.06
#